data_AF-A0A387L236-F1
#
_entry.id   AF-A0A387L236-F1
#
_cell.length_a   1.000
_cell.length_b   1.000
_cell.length_c   1.000
_cell.angle_alpha   90.00
_cell.angle_beta   90.00
_cell.angle_gamma   90.00
#
_symmetry.space_group_name_H-M   'P 1'
#
loop_
_entity.id
_entity.type
_entity.pdbx_description
1 polymer ?
#
loop_
_entity_poly.entity_id
_entity_poly.type
_entity_poly.pdbx_seq_one_letter_code
_entity_poly.pdbx_strand_id
1 'polypeptide(L)'
;MGTVAAALQHCYRDRETPNADQERTPDNDHLAARSTDEAMGKLRERLPEKRRKDAVLAVEYVMSASPEWWQTASADQQREFFKRSTEWLAACRKFRCSATAMN
;
A
#
# COMPACT_ATOMS: atom_id res chain seq x y z
N MET A 1 -7.10 -12.49 -10.24
CA MET A 1 -6.48 -11.39 -9.48
C MET A 1 -7.53 -10.48 -8.83
N GLY A 2 -8.80 -10.91 -8.70
CA GLY A 2 -9.90 -10.02 -8.31
C GLY A 2 -9.73 -9.38 -6.93
N THR A 3 -9.17 -10.10 -5.96
CA THR A 3 -8.92 -9.56 -4.61
C THR A 3 -7.83 -8.49 -4.58
N VAL A 4 -6.73 -8.72 -5.30
CA VAL A 4 -5.64 -7.72 -5.41
C VAL A 4 -6.13 -6.46 -6.13
N ALA A 5 -6.90 -6.62 -7.21
CA ALA A 5 -7.47 -5.48 -7.91
C ALA A 5 -8.42 -4.66 -7.01
N ALA A 6 -9.29 -5.34 -6.25
CA ALA A 6 -10.21 -4.66 -5.32
C ALA A 6 -9.47 -3.95 -4.17
N ALA A 7 -8.35 -4.52 -3.69
CA ALA A 7 -7.49 -3.87 -2.70
C ALA A 7 -6.83 -2.61 -3.28
N LEU A 8 -6.27 -2.69 -4.49
CA LEU A 8 -5.68 -1.54 -5.16
C LEU A 8 -6.71 -0.44 -5.46
N GLN A 9 -7.92 -0.79 -5.91
CA GLN A 9 -9.01 0.18 -6.10
C GLN A 9 -9.38 0.89 -4.79
N HIS A 10 -9.29 0.21 -3.65
CA HIS A 10 -9.45 0.84 -2.34
C HIS A 10 -8.28 1.77 -2.03
N CYS A 11 -7.03 1.34 -2.24
CA CYS A 11 -5.83 2.13 -1.99
C CYS A 11 -5.77 3.41 -2.84
N TYR A 12 -6.19 3.35 -4.10
CA TYR A 12 -6.17 4.47 -5.05
C TYR A 12 -7.48 5.27 -5.10
N ARG A 13 -8.47 4.91 -4.27
CA ARG A 13 -9.81 5.56 -4.24
C ARG A 13 -10.58 5.48 -5.56
N ASP A 14 -10.34 4.45 -6.37
CA ASP A 14 -11.09 4.17 -7.61
C ASP A 14 -12.50 3.62 -7.35
N ARG A 15 -12.83 3.35 -6.08
CA ARG A 15 -14.16 2.91 -5.62
C ARG A 15 -14.58 3.73 -4.41
N GLU A 16 -15.88 3.79 -4.15
CA GLU A 16 -16.41 4.48 -2.96
C GLU A 16 -15.87 3.87 -1.66
N THR A 17 -15.34 4.72 -0.80
CA THR A 17 -14.83 4.37 0.54
C THR A 17 -15.47 5.28 1.58
N PRO A 18 -16.57 4.87 2.23
CA PRO A 18 -17.42 5.76 3.03
C PRO A 18 -16.72 6.47 4.20
N ASN A 19 -15.70 5.84 4.79
CA ASN A 19 -14.95 6.41 5.92
C ASN A 19 -13.81 7.35 5.47
N ALA A 20 -13.64 7.58 4.17
CA ALA A 20 -12.57 8.40 3.64
C ALA A 20 -13.04 9.80 3.33
N ASP A 21 -12.25 10.78 3.75
CA ASP A 21 -12.41 12.15 3.32
C ASP A 21 -11.87 12.30 1.88
N GLN A 22 -12.75 12.59 0.93
CA GLN A 22 -12.38 12.71 -0.49
C GLN A 22 -11.49 13.93 -0.74
N GLU A 23 -11.67 15.02 0.03
CA GLU A 23 -10.90 16.26 -0.14
C GLU A 23 -9.42 16.06 0.19
N ARG A 24 -9.12 15.08 1.06
CA ARG A 24 -7.76 14.71 1.49
C ARG A 24 -7.13 13.62 0.64
N THR A 25 -7.84 13.08 -0.35
CA THR A 25 -7.27 12.06 -1.25
C THR A 25 -6.00 12.52 -1.97
N PRO A 26 -5.90 13.77 -2.47
CA PRO A 26 -4.68 14.27 -3.09
C PRO A 26 -3.46 14.33 -2.16
N ASP A 27 -3.67 14.30 -0.84
CA ASP A 27 -2.59 14.33 0.16
C ASP A 27 -1.95 12.94 0.36
N ASN A 28 -2.56 11.87 -0.17
CA ASN A 28 -2.01 10.52 -0.04
C ASN A 28 -0.75 10.38 -0.89
N ASP A 29 0.32 9.84 -0.28
CA ASP A 29 1.55 9.53 -0.97
C ASP A 29 1.52 8.11 -1.56
N HIS A 30 1.86 7.98 -2.84
CA HIS A 30 1.99 6.69 -3.53
C HIS A 30 3.41 6.47 -4.04
N LEU A 31 4.12 5.48 -3.49
CA LEU A 31 5.57 5.33 -3.75
C LEU A 31 5.94 4.65 -5.09
N ALA A 32 5.16 3.67 -5.55
CA ALA A 32 5.60 2.76 -6.62
C ALA A 32 4.73 2.79 -7.89
N ALA A 33 3.47 3.19 -7.78
CA ALA A 33 2.52 3.31 -8.88
C ALA A 33 1.44 4.33 -8.48
N ARG A 34 0.83 5.00 -9.46
CA ARG A 34 -0.12 6.11 -9.25
C ARG A 34 -1.58 5.74 -9.50
N SER A 35 -1.85 4.53 -9.99
CA SER A 35 -3.21 4.04 -10.23
C SER A 35 -3.28 2.52 -10.09
N THR A 36 -4.51 2.01 -9.96
CA THR A 36 -4.76 0.56 -9.96
C THR A 36 -4.20 -0.11 -11.21
N ASP A 37 -4.38 0.49 -12.38
CA ASP A 37 -3.93 -0.07 -13.65
C ASP A 37 -2.41 -0.18 -13.72
N GLU A 38 -1.70 0.88 -13.30
CA GLU A 38 -0.24 0.88 -13.29
C GLU A 38 0.31 -0.17 -12.32
N ALA A 39 -0.27 -0.24 -11.11
CA ALA A 39 0.12 -1.22 -10.09
C ALA A 39 -0.15 -2.67 -10.55
N MET A 40 -1.29 -2.91 -11.20
CA MET A 40 -1.63 -4.21 -11.76
C MET A 40 -0.72 -4.61 -12.93
N GLY A 41 -0.31 -3.65 -13.77
CA GLY A 41 0.69 -3.85 -14.83
C GLY A 41 2.03 -4.33 -14.24
N LYS A 42 2.58 -3.55 -13.31
CA LYS A 42 3.84 -3.87 -12.62
C LYS A 42 3.79 -5.20 -11.87
N LEU A 43 2.64 -5.56 -11.30
CA LEU A 43 2.46 -6.85 -10.65
C LEU A 43 2.52 -7.99 -11.67
N ARG A 44 1.83 -7.87 -12.81
CA ARG A 44 1.82 -8.92 -13.87
C ARG A 44 3.23 -9.20 -14.39
N GLU A 45 4.05 -8.17 -14.59
CA GLU A 45 5.45 -8.29 -15.02
C GLU A 45 6.33 -9.06 -14.03
N ARG A 46 5.99 -9.02 -12.73
CA ARG A 46 6.74 -9.73 -11.67
C ARG A 46 6.26 -11.17 -11.47
N LEU A 47 5.06 -11.51 -11.94
CA LEU A 47 4.48 -12.83 -11.75
C LEU A 47 4.98 -13.79 -12.85
N PRO A 48 5.20 -15.08 -12.53
CA PRO A 48 5.54 -16.08 -13.54
C PRO A 48 4.36 -16.34 -14.48
N GLU A 49 4.67 -16.74 -15.71
CA GLU A 49 3.68 -17.07 -16.76
C GLU A 49 2.71 -18.17 -16.32
N LYS A 50 3.22 -19.20 -15.63
CA LYS A 50 2.42 -20.30 -15.08
C LYS A 50 2.42 -20.28 -13.55
N ARG A 51 1.23 -20.36 -12.95
CA ARG A 51 1.03 -20.48 -11.50
C ARG A 51 -0.22 -21.29 -11.16
N ARG A 52 -0.28 -21.82 -9.93
CA ARG A 52 -1.51 -22.42 -9.39
C ARG A 52 -2.61 -21.35 -9.25
N LYS A 53 -3.86 -21.75 -9.44
CA LYS A 53 -5.03 -20.85 -9.42
C LYS A 53 -5.24 -20.13 -8.09
N ASP A 54 -4.78 -20.75 -7.01
CA ASP A 54 -4.89 -20.37 -5.61
C ASP A 54 -3.54 -19.92 -5.02
N ALA A 55 -2.63 -19.44 -5.87
CA ALA A 55 -1.37 -18.86 -5.42
C ALA A 55 -1.61 -17.56 -4.66
N VAL A 56 -0.88 -17.36 -3.56
CA VAL A 56 -0.78 -16.05 -2.91
C VAL A 56 0.02 -15.14 -3.83
N LEU A 57 -0.63 -14.10 -4.37
CA LEU A 57 -0.01 -13.18 -5.34
C LEU A 57 0.77 -12.05 -4.68
N ALA A 58 0.30 -11.61 -3.51
CA ALA A 58 0.89 -10.54 -2.72
C ALA A 58 0.49 -10.71 -1.26
N VAL A 59 1.30 -10.17 -0.36
CA VAL A 59 0.96 -9.98 1.06
C VAL A 59 0.85 -8.48 1.28
N GLU A 60 -0.32 -8.03 1.71
CA GLU A 60 -0.57 -6.65 2.06
C GLU A 60 -0.23 -6.43 3.54
N TYR A 61 0.58 -5.41 3.82
CA TYR A 61 0.96 -5.02 5.17
C TYR A 61 0.37 -3.65 5.48
N VAL A 62 -0.35 -3.55 6.59
CA VAL A 62 -0.82 -2.27 7.13
C VAL A 62 0.10 -1.88 8.28
N MET A 63 0.82 -0.78 8.09
CA MET A 63 1.68 -0.19 9.12
C MET A 63 0.99 1.06 9.65
N SER A 64 0.52 0.99 10.89
CA SER A 64 -0.17 2.10 11.55
C SER A 64 0.08 2.09 13.06
N ALA A 65 -0.38 3.14 13.71
CA ALA A 65 -0.38 3.33 15.15
C ALA A 65 -1.80 3.70 15.64
N SER A 66 -1.97 3.85 16.95
CA SER A 66 -3.27 4.26 17.50
C SER A 66 -3.62 5.70 17.11
N PRO A 67 -4.90 6.07 17.04
CA PRO A 67 -5.31 7.44 16.74
C PRO A 67 -4.69 8.48 17.68
N GLU A 68 -4.55 8.14 18.97
CA GLU A 68 -3.96 9.00 19.99
C GLU A 68 -2.49 9.30 19.70
N TRP A 69 -1.75 8.32 19.16
CA TRP A 69 -0.38 8.53 18.75
C TRP A 69 -0.29 9.48 17.54
N TRP A 70 -1.14 9.29 16.52
CA TRP A 70 -1.13 10.16 15.34
C TRP A 70 -1.50 11.61 15.65
N GLN A 71 -2.37 11.85 16.64
CA GLN A 71 -2.76 13.20 17.06
C GLN A 71 -1.66 13.91 17.87
N THR A 72 -0.78 13.16 18.54
CA THR A 72 0.24 13.72 19.45
C THR A 72 1.65 13.71 18.86
N ALA A 73 1.90 12.84 17.86
CA ALA A 73 3.19 12.75 17.19
C ALA A 73 3.46 13.98 16.32
N SER A 74 4.66 14.53 16.45
CA SER A 74 5.18 15.57 15.56
C SER A 74 5.32 15.06 14.12
N ALA A 75 5.34 15.97 13.15
CA ALA A 75 5.53 15.62 11.74
C ALA A 75 6.82 14.83 11.49
N ASP A 76 7.90 15.10 12.23
CA ASP A 76 9.15 14.34 12.15
C ASP A 76 8.97 12.89 12.64
N GLN A 77 8.24 12.69 13.74
CA GLN A 77 7.95 11.35 14.27
C GLN A 77 7.07 10.55 13.32
N GLN A 78 6.08 11.18 12.69
CA GLN A 78 5.22 10.54 11.69
C GLN A 78 6.02 10.10 10.46
N ARG A 79 6.90 10.97 9.92
CA ARG A 79 7.81 10.61 8.82
C ARG A 79 8.76 9.47 9.19
N GLU A 80 9.36 9.54 10.38
CA GLU A 80 10.28 8.50 10.86
C GLU A 80 9.56 7.16 11.06
N PHE A 81 8.29 7.17 11.49
CA PHE A 81 7.48 5.95 11.58
C PHE A 81 7.36 5.24 10.23
N PHE A 82 6.98 5.95 9.17
CA PHE A 82 6.84 5.35 7.84
C PHE A 82 8.20 4.93 7.26
N LYS A 83 9.23 5.74 7.45
CA LYS A 83 10.61 5.40 7.04
C LYS A 83 11.06 4.09 7.69
N ARG A 84 10.96 3.96 9.02
CA ARG A 84 11.33 2.74 9.73
C ARG A 84 10.48 1.54 9.33
N SER A 85 9.19 1.75 9.07
CA SER A 85 8.28 0.70 8.61
C SER A 85 8.69 0.16 7.24
N THR A 86 9.05 1.04 6.30
CA THR A 86 9.51 0.65 4.96
C THR A 86 10.90 0.03 4.98
N GLU A 87 11.82 0.53 5.80
CA GLU A 87 13.15 -0.06 6.03
C GLU A 87 13.04 -1.48 6.62
N TRP A 88 12.16 -1.67 7.61
CA TRP A 88 11.90 -2.99 8.18
C TRP A 88 11.37 -3.95 7.12
N LEU A 89 10.41 -3.52 6.32
CA LEU A 89 9.83 -4.37 5.26
C LEU A 89 10.88 -4.75 4.21
N ALA A 90 11.77 -3.83 3.83
CA ALA A 90 12.87 -4.09 2.92
C ALA A 90 13.93 -5.04 3.53
N ALA A 91 14.20 -4.90 4.83
CA ALA A 91 15.12 -5.77 5.57
C ALA A 91 14.57 -7.18 5.78
N CYS A 92 13.25 -7.33 5.86
CA CYS A 92 12.55 -8.62 5.80
C CYS A 92 12.66 -9.22 4.39
N ARG A 93 13.85 -9.73 4.04
CA ARG A 93 14.29 -10.25 2.72
C ARG A 93 13.46 -11.40 2.11
N LYS A 94 12.25 -11.69 2.60
CA LYS A 94 11.37 -12.72 2.04
C LYS A 94 10.40 -12.19 0.97
N PHE A 95 10.18 -10.88 0.83
CA PHE A 95 9.18 -10.33 -0.09
C PHE A 95 9.67 -9.06 -0.82
N ARG A 96 9.56 -9.01 -2.16
CA ARG A 96 9.77 -7.77 -2.93
C ARG A 96 8.54 -6.88 -2.84
N CYS A 97 8.63 -5.75 -2.15
CA CYS A 97 7.54 -4.77 -2.01
C CYS A 97 7.17 -4.13 -3.37
N SER A 98 5.88 -3.87 -3.61
CA SER A 98 5.37 -3.32 -4.88
C SER A 98 4.45 -2.10 -4.74
N ALA A 99 3.99 -1.75 -3.54
CA ALA A 99 3.20 -0.54 -3.30
C ALA A 99 3.26 -0.17 -1.81
N THR A 100 3.43 1.11 -1.54
CA THR A 100 3.29 1.71 -0.21
C THR A 100 2.45 2.96 -0.40
N ALA A 101 1.34 3.05 0.33
CA ALA A 101 0.59 4.27 0.50
C ALA A 101 0.96 4.84 1.88
N MET A 102 1.36 6.10 1.95
CA MET A 102 1.63 6.81 3.20
C MET A 102 0.63 7.96 3.32
N ASN A 103 0.24 8.28 4.56
CA ASN A 103 -0.54 9.47 4.89
C ASN A 103 0.36 10.53 5.50
#